data_AF-A0A958SZV0-F1
#
_entry.id   AF-A0A958SZV0-F1
#
_cell.length_a   1.000
_cell.length_b   1.000
_cell.length_c   1.000
_cell.angle_alpha   90.00
_cell.angle_beta   90.00
_cell.angle_gamma   90.00
#
_symmetry.space_group_name_H-M   'P 1'
#
loop_
_entity.id
_entity.type
_entity.pdbx_description
1 polymer ?
#
loop_
_entity_poly.entity_id
_entity_poly.type
_entity_poly.pdbx_seq_one_letter_code
_entity_poly.pdbx_strand_id
1 'polypeptide(L)'
;VGPLFWAHYSYLGLNPKGLSDKYANYWTLTQNQAKIHYKYAQENPKNYKGYGDSLWGLTSSYSIKGYAGHRPDMDLGVISPTAAFSSFPYTPKESMQMLRYMYEKQDSLIGKYGPYDAFSLQDHWYLPRYLAIDQGPIPVMIENYRSGLLWKLFMRNQDVKRGLDKLGFTYE
;
A
#
# COMPACT_ATOMS: atom_id res chain seq x y z
N VAL A 1 7.21 -1.28 12.65
CA VAL A 1 7.08 -1.54 11.19
C VAL A 1 6.96 -0.20 10.49
N GLY A 2 7.66 0.02 9.37
CA GLY A 2 7.62 1.31 8.67
C GLY A 2 6.29 1.59 7.94
N PRO A 3 6.16 2.78 7.32
CA PRO A 3 5.02 3.13 6.48
C PRO A 3 4.84 2.14 5.33
N LEU A 4 3.59 1.86 4.94
CA LEU A 4 3.31 0.73 4.05
C LEU A 4 3.88 0.86 2.63
N PHE A 5 4.20 2.07 2.16
CA PHE A 5 4.78 2.29 0.83
C PHE A 5 6.15 1.62 0.63
N TRP A 6 6.84 1.26 1.73
CA TRP A 6 8.08 0.46 1.68
C TRP A 6 7.84 -0.92 1.04
N ALA A 7 6.64 -1.46 1.15
CA ALA A 7 6.22 -2.68 0.48
C ALA A 7 5.72 -2.45 -0.95
N HIS A 8 5.75 -1.22 -1.49
CA HIS A 8 5.18 -0.88 -2.80
C HIS A 8 6.23 -0.40 -3.79
N TYR A 9 6.97 0.67 -3.49
CA TYR A 9 7.69 1.45 -4.51
C TYR A 9 8.76 0.63 -5.26
N SER A 10 9.61 -0.07 -4.52
CA SER A 10 10.63 -0.93 -5.13
C SER A 10 10.03 -2.13 -5.86
N TYR A 11 8.76 -2.47 -5.59
CA TYR A 11 8.09 -3.66 -6.09
C TYR A 11 7.03 -3.37 -7.15
N LEU A 12 6.99 -2.16 -7.71
CA LEU A 12 6.12 -1.81 -8.84
C LEU A 12 6.53 -2.57 -10.11
N GLY A 13 7.84 -2.71 -10.32
CA GLY A 13 8.44 -3.47 -11.42
C GLY A 13 9.17 -4.73 -10.96
N LEU A 14 10.00 -4.64 -9.92
CA LEU A 14 10.68 -5.81 -9.36
C LEU A 14 9.64 -6.73 -8.73
N ASN A 15 9.47 -7.93 -9.28
CA ASN A 15 8.48 -8.87 -8.79
C ASN A 15 8.94 -9.47 -7.45
N PRO A 16 8.24 -9.25 -6.32
CA PRO A 16 8.64 -9.85 -5.06
C PRO A 16 8.29 -11.34 -4.97
N LYS A 17 7.41 -11.87 -5.83
CA LYS A 17 7.02 -13.29 -5.84
C LYS A 17 8.19 -14.14 -6.37
N GLY A 18 8.60 -15.14 -5.58
CA GLY A 18 9.78 -15.97 -5.89
C GLY A 18 11.12 -15.26 -5.65
N LEU A 19 11.11 -13.97 -5.25
CA LEU A 19 12.32 -13.18 -5.02
C LEU A 19 12.87 -13.43 -3.62
N SER A 20 14.13 -13.87 -3.53
CA SER A 20 14.84 -14.03 -2.26
C SER A 20 16.33 -13.71 -2.41
N ASP A 21 17.00 -13.39 -1.31
CA ASP A 21 18.46 -13.33 -1.23
C ASP A 21 18.90 -13.90 0.13
N LYS A 22 20.17 -13.69 0.51
CA LYS A 22 20.71 -14.15 1.80
C LYS A 22 20.06 -13.51 3.04
N TYR A 23 19.26 -12.45 2.87
CA TYR A 23 18.66 -11.69 3.95
C TYR A 23 17.17 -11.99 4.13
N ALA A 24 16.41 -12.16 3.04
CA ALA A 24 14.96 -12.29 3.13
C ALA A 24 14.32 -13.04 1.95
N ASN A 25 13.12 -13.57 2.23
CA ASN A 25 12.12 -13.85 1.21
C ASN A 25 11.21 -12.62 1.06
N TYR A 26 11.28 -11.94 -0.07
CA TYR A 26 10.67 -10.62 -0.24
C TYR A 26 9.15 -10.68 -0.40
N TRP A 27 8.60 -11.76 -0.98
CA TRP A 27 7.15 -11.99 -1.01
C TRP A 27 6.56 -12.08 0.40
N THR A 28 7.20 -12.87 1.26
CA THR A 28 6.77 -13.05 2.65
C THR A 28 6.90 -11.74 3.42
N LEU A 29 7.96 -10.98 3.18
CA LEU A 29 8.20 -9.70 3.80
C LEU A 29 7.09 -8.68 3.47
N THR A 30 6.76 -8.49 2.19
CA THR A 30 5.72 -7.52 1.78
C THR A 30 4.33 -7.96 2.26
N GLN A 31 4.02 -9.26 2.20
CA GLN A 31 2.76 -9.79 2.73
C GLN A 31 2.63 -9.58 4.24
N ASN A 32 3.67 -9.86 5.01
CA ASN A 32 3.63 -9.70 6.45
C ASN A 32 3.53 -8.21 6.83
N GLN A 33 4.22 -7.31 6.13
CA GLN A 33 4.10 -5.88 6.38
C GLN A 33 2.66 -5.39 6.15
N ALA A 34 2.02 -5.76 5.03
CA ALA A 34 0.62 -5.40 4.76
C ALA A 34 -0.34 -5.97 5.81
N LYS A 35 -0.18 -7.25 6.19
CA LYS A 35 -1.00 -7.91 7.22
C LYS A 35 -0.85 -7.28 8.60
N ILE A 36 0.35 -6.82 8.98
CA ILE A 36 0.57 -6.10 10.24
C ILE A 36 -0.20 -4.78 10.25
N HIS A 37 -0.18 -4.02 9.15
CA HIS A 37 -0.95 -2.78 9.03
C HIS A 37 -2.46 -3.02 9.08
N TYR A 38 -2.95 -4.06 8.39
CA TYR A 38 -4.35 -4.47 8.45
C TYR A 38 -4.75 -4.84 9.89
N LYS A 39 -3.98 -5.73 10.55
CA LYS A 39 -4.27 -6.18 11.91
C LYS A 39 -4.23 -5.04 12.93
N TYR A 40 -3.29 -4.10 12.79
CA TYR A 40 -3.25 -2.90 13.63
C TYR A 40 -4.55 -2.09 13.53
N ALA A 41 -5.09 -1.92 12.32
CA ALA A 41 -6.37 -1.23 12.13
C ALA A 41 -7.56 -2.01 12.72
N GLN A 42 -7.55 -3.34 12.66
CA GLN A 42 -8.56 -4.18 13.33
C GLN A 42 -8.50 -4.06 14.86
N GLU A 43 -7.29 -4.06 15.43
CA GLU A 43 -7.10 -3.91 16.88
C GLU A 43 -7.43 -2.49 17.36
N ASN A 44 -7.16 -1.49 16.51
CA ASN A 44 -7.43 -0.06 16.76
C ASN A 44 -7.05 0.39 18.19
N PRO A 45 -5.79 0.24 18.63
CA PRO A 45 -5.41 0.48 20.03
C PRO A 45 -5.60 1.93 20.50
N LYS A 46 -5.75 2.87 19.55
CA LYS A 46 -6.02 4.30 19.83
C LYS A 46 -7.49 4.67 19.72
N ASN A 47 -8.37 3.71 19.41
CA ASN A 47 -9.82 3.89 19.27
C ASN A 47 -10.20 5.00 18.26
N TYR A 48 -9.45 5.14 17.16
CA TYR A 48 -9.80 6.10 16.12
C TYR A 48 -11.08 5.69 15.38
N LYS A 49 -11.95 6.67 15.09
CA LYS A 49 -13.23 6.43 14.42
C LYS A 49 -13.05 5.74 13.06
N GLY A 50 -13.79 4.65 12.88
CA GLY A 50 -13.93 3.93 11.61
C GLY A 50 -12.86 2.88 11.34
N TYR A 51 -11.71 2.91 12.02
CA TYR A 51 -10.65 1.91 11.85
C TYR A 51 -11.19 0.49 12.06
N GLY A 52 -10.78 -0.44 11.21
CA GLY A 52 -11.17 -1.84 11.29
C GLY A 52 -10.98 -2.58 9.97
N ASP A 53 -11.70 -3.70 9.82
CA ASP A 53 -11.62 -4.61 8.68
C ASP A 53 -11.86 -3.93 7.33
N SER A 54 -12.69 -2.89 7.32
CA SER A 54 -13.11 -2.17 6.11
C SER A 54 -12.41 -0.82 5.92
N LEU A 55 -11.59 -0.40 6.89
CA LEU A 55 -10.89 0.87 6.83
C LEU A 55 -9.54 0.74 7.54
N TRP A 56 -8.49 0.59 6.73
CA TRP A 56 -7.13 0.34 7.19
C TRP A 56 -6.12 0.99 6.24
N GLY A 57 -4.84 0.96 6.63
CA GLY A 57 -3.75 1.39 5.77
C GLY A 57 -3.14 2.71 6.22
N LEU A 58 -1.97 2.59 6.85
CA LEU A 58 -1.16 3.71 7.31
C LEU A 58 0.07 3.85 6.40
N THR A 59 0.23 5.01 5.80
CA THR A 59 1.45 5.30 5.05
C THR A 59 1.79 6.79 5.04
N SER A 60 2.93 7.14 4.45
CA SER A 60 3.31 8.55 4.35
C SER A 60 2.39 9.27 3.38
N SER A 61 1.82 10.40 3.80
CA SER A 61 0.80 11.13 3.05
C SER A 61 0.54 12.50 3.68
N TYR A 62 -0.36 13.29 3.09
CA TYR A 62 -0.92 14.44 3.77
C TYR A 62 -1.53 14.04 5.13
N SER A 63 -1.41 14.95 6.09
CA SER A 63 -1.93 14.78 7.45
C SER A 63 -2.60 16.07 7.90
N ILE A 64 -3.35 15.99 9.00
CA ILE A 64 -4.08 17.13 9.58
C ILE A 64 -3.15 18.33 9.79
N LYS A 65 -1.89 18.08 10.16
CA LYS A 65 -0.83 19.07 10.32
C LYS A 65 0.27 18.91 9.26
N GLY A 66 -0.09 19.02 7.98
CA GLY A 66 0.86 19.03 6.87
C GLY A 66 1.07 17.65 6.26
N TYR A 67 2.19 17.00 6.55
CA TYR A 67 2.58 15.69 6.00
C TYR A 67 3.25 14.85 7.09
N ALA A 68 2.95 13.56 7.14
CA ALA A 68 3.52 12.67 8.16
C ALA A 68 3.76 11.26 7.63
N GLY A 69 4.74 10.57 8.21
CA GLY A 69 5.05 9.18 7.90
C GLY A 69 4.22 8.19 8.71
N HIS A 70 2.91 8.13 8.45
CA HIS A 70 1.98 7.30 9.24
C HIS A 70 2.34 5.81 9.16
N ARG A 71 2.28 5.15 10.31
CA ARG A 71 2.60 3.73 10.52
C ARG A 71 2.09 3.30 11.90
N PRO A 72 2.01 2.00 12.23
CA PRO A 72 1.44 1.52 13.50
C PRO A 72 1.97 2.21 14.77
N ASP A 73 3.27 2.50 14.83
CA ASP A 73 3.90 3.21 15.96
C ASP A 73 3.80 4.74 15.89
N MET A 74 3.35 5.29 14.77
CA MET A 74 3.13 6.73 14.52
C MET A 74 1.77 6.94 13.82
N ASP A 75 0.73 6.44 14.48
CA ASP A 75 -0.65 6.59 14.02
C ASP A 75 -1.24 7.91 14.52
N LEU A 76 -1.73 8.74 13.60
CA LEU A 76 -2.33 10.05 13.86
C LEU A 76 -3.83 10.09 13.52
N GLY A 77 -4.48 8.93 13.36
CA GLY A 77 -5.89 8.84 12.99
C GLY A 77 -6.15 9.10 11.50
N VAL A 78 -5.10 9.08 10.68
CA VAL A 78 -5.16 9.38 9.24
C VAL A 78 -5.00 8.10 8.43
N ILE A 79 -6.01 7.80 7.61
CA ILE A 79 -6.00 6.70 6.64
C ILE A 79 -5.57 7.24 5.28
N SER A 80 -4.76 6.45 4.56
CA SER A 80 -4.28 6.80 3.23
C SER A 80 -4.59 5.66 2.26
N PRO A 81 -5.55 5.85 1.33
CA PRO A 81 -6.05 4.77 0.46
C PRO A 81 -4.96 4.00 -0.30
N THR A 82 -3.87 4.67 -0.71
CA THR A 82 -2.75 4.01 -1.39
C THR A 82 -2.14 2.87 -0.58
N ALA A 83 -2.18 2.94 0.76
CA ALA A 83 -1.59 1.93 1.61
C ALA A 83 -2.26 0.56 1.40
N ALA A 84 -3.59 0.52 1.43
CA ALA A 84 -4.35 -0.70 1.17
C ALA A 84 -4.46 -1.00 -0.33
N PHE A 85 -4.76 0.00 -1.16
CA PHE A 85 -5.00 -0.23 -2.58
C PHE A 85 -3.73 -0.65 -3.35
N SER A 86 -2.56 -0.19 -2.92
CA SER A 86 -1.30 -0.65 -3.50
C SER A 86 -0.84 -1.99 -2.91
N SER A 87 -1.56 -2.52 -1.91
CA SER A 87 -1.33 -3.85 -1.32
C SER A 87 -2.20 -4.96 -1.91
N PHE A 88 -2.96 -4.68 -2.98
CA PHE A 88 -3.80 -5.69 -3.66
C PHE A 88 -3.10 -7.02 -3.94
N PRO A 89 -1.84 -7.05 -4.44
CA PRO A 89 -1.18 -8.33 -4.66
C PRO A 89 -0.90 -9.13 -3.38
N TYR A 90 -0.83 -8.46 -2.23
CA TYR A 90 -0.39 -9.05 -0.97
C TYR A 90 -1.57 -9.46 -0.08
N THR A 91 -2.61 -8.64 -0.02
CA THR A 91 -3.82 -8.78 0.79
C THR A 91 -5.07 -8.48 -0.05
N PRO A 92 -5.36 -9.28 -1.09
CA PRO A 92 -6.39 -8.93 -2.09
C PRO A 92 -7.81 -8.87 -1.51
N LYS A 93 -8.13 -9.70 -0.51
CA LYS A 93 -9.46 -9.74 0.10
C LYS A 93 -9.70 -8.48 0.93
N GLU A 94 -8.73 -8.13 1.78
CA GLU A 94 -8.75 -6.99 2.70
C GLU A 94 -8.68 -5.66 1.93
N SER A 95 -7.89 -5.62 0.86
CA SER A 95 -7.78 -4.44 -0.02
C SER A 95 -9.07 -4.23 -0.81
N MET A 96 -9.70 -5.30 -1.32
CA MET A 96 -10.99 -5.23 -1.99
C MET A 96 -12.11 -4.79 -1.03
N GLN A 97 -12.09 -5.26 0.23
CA GLN A 97 -13.07 -4.86 1.24
C GLN A 97 -13.00 -3.36 1.51
N MET A 98 -11.80 -2.80 1.69
CA MET A 98 -11.63 -1.36 1.84
C MET A 98 -12.01 -0.59 0.57
N LEU A 99 -11.69 -1.11 -0.62
CA LEU A 99 -12.08 -0.49 -1.88
C LEU A 99 -13.60 -0.36 -1.97
N ARG A 100 -14.35 -1.43 -1.69
CA ARG A 100 -15.82 -1.39 -1.66
C ARG A 100 -16.33 -0.41 -0.61
N TYR A 101 -15.78 -0.45 0.61
CA TYR A 101 -16.18 0.50 1.65
C TYR A 101 -16.00 1.96 1.21
N MET A 102 -14.85 2.29 0.62
CA MET A 102 -14.57 3.63 0.11
C MET A 102 -15.57 4.06 -0.97
N TYR A 103 -15.79 3.22 -1.99
CA TYR A 103 -16.64 3.58 -3.13
C TYR A 103 -18.15 3.44 -2.87
N GLU A 104 -18.57 2.66 -1.88
CA GLU A 104 -19.99 2.44 -1.55
C GLU A 104 -20.46 3.25 -0.33
N LYS A 105 -19.55 3.62 0.59
CA LYS A 105 -19.89 4.28 1.86
C LYS A 105 -19.18 5.61 2.10
N GLN A 106 -18.13 5.92 1.35
CA GLN A 106 -17.33 7.14 1.49
C GLN A 106 -17.07 7.80 0.13
N ASP A 107 -18.07 7.79 -0.76
CA ASP A 107 -17.98 8.32 -2.12
C ASP A 107 -17.53 9.78 -2.19
N SER A 108 -17.86 10.59 -1.18
CA SER A 108 -17.36 11.97 -1.03
C SER A 108 -15.83 12.11 -0.95
N LEU A 109 -15.11 11.03 -0.60
CA LEU A 109 -13.65 10.97 -0.58
C LEU A 109 -13.05 10.56 -1.94
N ILE A 110 -13.88 10.31 -2.94
CA ILE A 110 -13.49 9.95 -4.30
C ILE A 110 -13.68 11.17 -5.20
N GLY A 111 -12.59 11.69 -5.74
CA GLY A 111 -12.63 12.78 -6.70
C GLY A 111 -12.32 12.31 -8.13
N LYS A 112 -12.02 13.29 -9.00
CA LYS A 112 -11.80 13.08 -10.44
C LYS A 112 -10.69 12.06 -10.75
N TYR A 113 -9.66 11.96 -9.91
CA TYR A 113 -8.51 11.08 -10.13
C TYR A 113 -8.49 9.86 -9.19
N GLY A 114 -9.66 9.47 -8.68
CA GLY A 114 -9.81 8.41 -7.70
C GLY A 114 -9.84 8.95 -6.27
N PRO A 115 -9.50 8.13 -5.26
CA PRO A 115 -9.53 8.56 -3.86
C PRO A 115 -8.57 9.72 -3.62
N TYR A 116 -8.96 10.67 -2.76
CA TYR A 116 -8.02 11.67 -2.26
C TYR A 116 -6.93 11.03 -1.40
N ASP A 117 -5.82 11.77 -1.27
CA ASP A 117 -4.57 11.30 -0.68
C ASP A 117 -4.70 10.66 0.70
N ALA A 118 -5.44 11.34 1.59
CA ALA A 118 -5.61 10.92 2.97
C ALA A 118 -6.83 11.60 3.62
N PHE A 119 -7.33 10.98 4.70
CA PHE A 119 -8.44 11.50 5.49
C PHE A 119 -8.41 11.00 6.94
N SER A 120 -9.10 11.71 7.84
CA SER A 120 -9.41 11.28 9.20
C SER A 120 -10.92 11.39 9.42
N LEU A 121 -11.59 10.26 9.68
CA LEU A 121 -13.01 10.27 10.06
C LEU A 121 -13.20 10.81 11.48
N GLN A 122 -12.20 10.64 12.35
CA GLN A 122 -12.20 11.15 13.73
C GLN A 122 -12.28 12.67 13.73
N ASP A 123 -11.42 13.31 12.94
CA ASP A 123 -11.26 14.76 12.89
C ASP A 123 -12.12 15.42 11.79
N HIS A 124 -12.94 14.63 11.08
CA HIS A 124 -13.75 15.08 9.94
C HIS A 124 -12.92 15.84 8.92
N TRP A 125 -11.74 15.30 8.61
CA TRP A 125 -10.72 15.97 7.82
C TRP A 125 -10.37 15.18 6.56
N TYR A 126 -10.30 15.89 5.43
CA TYR A 126 -9.62 15.46 4.22
C TYR A 126 -9.25 16.70 3.41
N LEU A 127 -8.33 16.55 2.46
CA LEU A 127 -8.05 17.58 1.45
C LEU A 127 -8.40 17.01 0.08
N PRO A 128 -9.09 17.77 -0.80
CA PRO A 128 -9.35 17.35 -2.18
C PRO A 128 -8.07 17.47 -3.03
N ARG A 129 -7.03 16.73 -2.64
CA ARG A 129 -5.67 16.76 -3.18
C ARG A 129 -5.18 15.35 -3.44
N TYR A 130 -4.17 15.27 -4.28
CA TYR A 130 -3.53 14.03 -4.73
C TYR A 130 -2.02 14.21 -4.70
N LEU A 131 -1.28 13.15 -4.35
CA LEU A 131 0.15 13.05 -4.59
C LEU A 131 0.43 12.00 -5.66
N ALA A 132 1.34 12.30 -6.58
CA ALA A 132 1.71 11.37 -7.65
C ALA A 132 2.29 10.06 -7.10
N ILE A 133 3.07 10.16 -6.01
CA ILE A 133 3.69 9.00 -5.35
C ILE A 133 2.69 8.11 -4.63
N ASP A 134 1.48 8.61 -4.36
CA ASP A 134 0.41 7.84 -3.71
C ASP A 134 -0.61 7.36 -4.74
N GLN A 135 -0.94 8.17 -5.75
CA GLN A 135 -1.82 7.75 -6.84
C GLN A 135 -1.16 6.77 -7.81
N GLY A 136 0.14 6.89 -8.06
CA GLY A 136 0.87 6.08 -9.05
C GLY A 136 0.90 4.58 -8.73
N PRO A 137 1.25 4.18 -7.50
CA PRO A 137 1.27 2.77 -7.10
C PRO A 137 -0.08 2.05 -7.20
N ILE A 138 -1.20 2.75 -6.98
CA ILE A 138 -2.54 2.15 -6.94
C ILE A 138 -2.87 1.37 -8.22
N PRO A 139 -2.94 2.00 -9.41
CA PRO A 139 -3.26 1.29 -10.64
C PRO A 139 -2.18 0.28 -11.03
N VAL A 140 -0.90 0.57 -10.75
CA VAL A 140 0.22 -0.34 -11.06
C VAL A 140 0.11 -1.65 -10.27
N MET A 141 -0.15 -1.55 -8.96
CA MET A 141 -0.24 -2.71 -8.09
C MET A 141 -1.55 -3.48 -8.28
N ILE A 142 -2.66 -2.80 -8.58
CA ILE A 142 -3.90 -3.46 -9.00
C ILE A 142 -3.67 -4.24 -10.32
N GLU A 143 -2.95 -3.66 -11.28
CA GLU A 143 -2.69 -4.36 -12.55
C GLU A 143 -1.68 -5.51 -12.38
N ASN A 144 -0.67 -5.35 -11.51
CA ASN A 144 0.21 -6.46 -11.13
C ASN A 144 -0.55 -7.59 -10.44
N TYR A 145 -1.54 -7.28 -9.59
CA TYR A 145 -2.43 -8.29 -9.02
C TYR A 145 -3.26 -9.02 -10.08
N ARG A 146 -3.83 -8.29 -11.05
CA ARG A 146 -4.72 -8.85 -12.08
C ARG A 146 -3.99 -9.68 -13.11
N SER A 147 -2.87 -9.20 -13.62
CA SER A 147 -2.18 -9.77 -14.78
C SER A 147 -0.67 -9.92 -14.61
N GLY A 148 -0.08 -9.27 -13.60
CA GLY A 148 1.37 -9.21 -13.41
C GLY A 148 2.08 -8.38 -14.49
N LEU A 149 1.39 -7.47 -15.18
CA LEU A 149 1.92 -6.80 -16.37
C LEU A 149 3.26 -6.09 -16.13
N LEU A 150 3.34 -5.21 -15.12
CA LEU A 150 4.54 -4.39 -14.90
C LEU A 150 5.69 -5.25 -14.36
N TRP A 151 5.38 -6.24 -13.53
CA TRP A 151 6.32 -7.28 -13.13
C TRP A 151 6.92 -8.03 -14.31
N LYS A 152 6.07 -8.53 -15.23
CA LYS A 152 6.53 -9.24 -16.43
C LYS A 152 7.40 -8.36 -17.32
N LEU A 153 7.03 -7.10 -17.51
CA LEU A 153 7.77 -6.16 -18.34
C LEU A 153 9.15 -5.84 -17.76
N PHE A 154 9.21 -5.51 -16.46
CA PHE A 154 10.46 -5.16 -15.79
C PHE A 154 11.39 -6.36 -15.65
N MET A 155 10.87 -7.52 -15.22
CA MET A 155 11.67 -8.74 -15.01
C MET A 155 12.15 -9.39 -16.32
N ARG A 156 11.62 -9.00 -17.48
CA ARG A 156 12.14 -9.43 -18.79
C ARG A 156 13.47 -8.77 -19.16
N ASN A 157 13.82 -7.64 -18.53
CA ASN A 157 15.04 -6.90 -18.85
C ASN A 157 16.31 -7.67 -18.41
N GLN A 158 17.23 -7.90 -19.35
CA GLN A 158 18.47 -8.64 -19.08
C GLN A 158 19.43 -7.90 -18.13
N ASP A 159 19.41 -6.56 -18.11
CA ASP A 159 20.22 -5.77 -17.17
C ASP A 159 19.74 -5.93 -15.73
N VAL A 160 18.41 -5.99 -15.55
CA VAL A 160 17.78 -6.28 -14.25
C VAL A 160 18.21 -7.65 -13.76
N LYS A 161 18.07 -8.68 -14.61
CA LYS A 161 18.48 -10.06 -14.28
C LYS A 161 19.97 -10.15 -13.90
N ARG A 162 20.85 -9.58 -14.72
CA ARG A 162 22.31 -9.52 -14.42
C ARG A 162 22.60 -8.81 -13.10
N GLY A 163 21.85 -7.75 -12.78
CA GLY A 163 21.95 -7.05 -11.50
C GLY A 163 21.54 -7.95 -10.32
N LEU A 164 20.42 -8.64 -10.44
CA LEU A 164 19.93 -9.59 -9.43
C LEU A 164 20.92 -10.74 -9.20
N ASP A 165 21.45 -11.34 -10.27
CA ASP A 165 22.45 -12.39 -10.20
C ASP A 165 23.72 -11.92 -9.50
N LYS A 166 24.21 -10.71 -9.85
CA LYS A 166 25.40 -10.10 -9.23
C LYS A 166 25.23 -9.85 -7.73
N LEU A 167 24.01 -9.56 -7.29
CA LEU A 167 23.67 -9.34 -5.89
C LEU A 167 23.32 -10.63 -5.14
N GLY A 168 23.27 -11.78 -5.83
CA GLY A 168 22.98 -13.08 -5.24
C GLY A 168 21.50 -13.32 -4.94
N PHE A 169 20.61 -12.72 -5.74
CA PHE A 169 19.17 -12.98 -5.65
C PHE A 169 18.80 -14.27 -6.38
N THR A 170 17.77 -14.95 -5.87
CA THR A 170 16.99 -15.94 -6.60
C THR A 170 15.64 -15.33 -6.99
N TYR A 171 15.13 -15.66 -8.19
CA TYR A 171 13.87 -15.15 -8.73
C TYR A 171 13.26 -16.16 -9.72
N GLU A 172 11.94 -16.08 -9.92
CA GLU A 172 11.15 -16.91 -10.85
C GLU A 172 10.80 -16.15 -12.15
#